data_AF-A0A812N419-F1
#
_entry.id   AF-A0A812N419-F1
#
_cell.length_a   1.000
_cell.length_b   1.000
_cell.length_c   1.000
_cell.angle_alpha   90.00
_cell.angle_beta   90.00
_cell.angle_gamma   90.00
#
_symmetry.space_group_name_H-M   'P 1'
#
loop_
_entity.id
_entity.type
_entity.pdbx_description
1 polymer ?
#
loop_
_entity_poly.entity_id
_entity_poly.type
_entity_poly.pdbx_seq_one_letter_code
_entity_poly.pdbx_strand_id
1 'polypeptide(L)'
;MIRRIAPWALGQLLGQPNKQQAGSRSCWSRCVSSQYNGVSWSKGRGKFEAKVYFKRRQEYVGLFLTEKEAAHAHDVRLRALCDDGARLKRSLNFATPLEESFSESPQESRRRALAFFSETARNEEKSFDRFKRLFSLSHQARNYEVIRTSGSSKVDAIFQLRGSLTGGLALQLKSASLIRERFLFRGTRGYAGMLLLLIALDSDACWALPGASVTQINFSVTPGSSRDMAFRVEDIGSLLESCFRNTTDFPHVSLADARFQCSPKHQVEERAHSLFRTLFHCVGFQLEKSFTGLATVDSDLMGDRCRWRVQEKASNVHACGRYCASLCKNGGALGKLAYSETDFDLLLAALLEDGRLSGLFAFPTDVLARLGYIGQKPCHLPLYPPWRLPKWQHTRAKHAWQLEHFVDLRSWDAGTPLSPEMRDTLEDLLLRLAACQQTTCQSDR
;
A
#
# COMPACT_ATOMS: atom_id res chain seq x y z
N MET A 1 -22.17 0.53 -38.56
CA MET A 1 -22.16 1.96 -38.16
C MET A 1 -20.88 2.19 -37.35
N ILE A 2 -19.80 2.61 -38.01
CA ILE A 2 -18.43 2.55 -37.46
C ILE A 2 -18.12 3.88 -36.75
N ARG A 3 -18.11 3.91 -35.41
CA ARG A 3 -17.54 5.04 -34.66
C ARG A 3 -16.06 4.75 -34.40
N ARG A 4 -15.18 5.33 -35.22
CA ARG A 4 -13.74 5.45 -34.93
C ARG A 4 -13.52 6.66 -34.01
N ILE A 5 -13.18 6.41 -32.75
CA ILE A 5 -12.47 7.36 -31.88
C ILE A 5 -11.46 6.47 -31.12
N ALA A 6 -10.14 6.65 -31.23
CA ALA A 6 -9.39 7.88 -31.02
C ALA A 6 -8.16 8.01 -31.93
N PRO A 7 -7.78 9.25 -32.28
CA PRO A 7 -6.35 9.58 -32.43
C PRO A 7 -5.79 10.20 -31.13
N TRP A 8 -6.56 11.07 -30.48
CA TRP A 8 -6.40 11.62 -29.10
C TRP A 8 -7.62 12.52 -28.77
N ALA A 9 -8.70 12.29 -29.52
CA ALA A 9 -10.00 12.97 -29.55
C ALA A 9 -10.03 14.40 -29.00
N LEU A 10 -9.32 15.27 -29.74
CA LEU A 10 -9.57 16.70 -29.97
C LEU A 10 -9.69 17.57 -28.71
N GLY A 11 -8.59 18.29 -28.47
CA GLY A 11 -8.42 19.28 -27.41
C GLY A 11 -9.61 20.24 -27.26
N GLN A 12 -9.80 20.67 -26.01
CA GLN A 12 -10.82 21.62 -25.52
C GLN A 12 -12.13 21.08 -24.92
N LEU A 13 -12.23 19.81 -24.47
CA LEU A 13 -13.32 19.40 -23.57
C LEU A 13 -12.96 19.36 -22.06
N LEU A 14 -11.72 19.71 -21.70
CA LEU A 14 -11.27 19.83 -20.31
C LEU A 14 -10.95 21.27 -19.87
N GLY A 15 -11.36 22.26 -20.65
CA GLY A 15 -11.19 23.68 -20.36
C GLY A 15 -12.48 24.37 -19.89
N GLN A 16 -13.24 23.79 -18.95
CA GLN A 16 -13.94 24.72 -18.06
C GLN A 16 -12.85 25.29 -17.16
N PRO A 17 -12.57 26.62 -17.19
CA PRO A 17 -11.63 27.22 -16.28
C PRO A 17 -12.15 26.97 -14.87
N ASN A 18 -11.62 25.93 -14.22
CA ASN A 18 -11.76 25.80 -12.80
C ASN A 18 -10.96 26.98 -12.26
N LYS A 19 -11.69 27.96 -11.71
CA LYS A 19 -11.16 29.21 -11.13
C LYS A 19 -9.76 28.96 -10.61
N GLN A 20 -8.79 29.56 -11.28
CA GLN A 20 -7.37 29.48 -10.95
C GLN A 20 -7.24 29.58 -9.43
N GLN A 21 -6.78 28.49 -8.81
CA GLN A 21 -6.26 28.51 -7.46
C GLN A 21 -4.92 29.25 -7.52
N ALA A 22 -4.99 30.56 -7.74
CA ALA A 22 -3.90 31.47 -7.49
C ALA A 22 -3.52 31.34 -6.01
N GLY A 23 -2.20 31.35 -5.75
CA GLY A 23 -1.57 31.06 -4.48
C GLY A 23 -2.37 31.57 -3.29
N SER A 24 -3.09 30.64 -2.67
CA SER A 24 -3.89 30.90 -1.50
C SER A 24 -3.32 30.05 -0.38
N ARG A 25 -2.30 30.61 0.30
CA ARG A 25 -2.21 30.43 1.75
C ARG A 25 -3.37 31.20 2.43
N SER A 26 -4.61 31.10 1.92
CA SER A 26 -5.78 31.40 2.74
C SER A 26 -5.74 30.35 3.84
N CYS A 27 -5.77 30.72 5.11
CA CYS A 27 -7.00 31.22 5.69
C CYS A 27 -8.25 30.51 5.12
N TRP A 28 -8.15 29.19 4.90
CA TRP A 28 -9.16 28.25 5.35
C TRP A 28 -9.16 28.25 6.90
N SER A 29 -9.20 29.44 7.51
CA SER A 29 -9.99 29.64 8.70
C SER A 29 -11.37 29.21 8.24
N ARG A 30 -11.66 27.93 8.49
CA ARG A 30 -12.95 27.33 8.24
C ARG A 30 -13.94 28.34 8.82
N CYS A 31 -14.82 28.89 8.00
CA CYS A 31 -16.14 29.23 8.52
C CYS A 31 -16.76 27.88 8.92
N VAL A 32 -16.27 27.26 9.99
CA VAL A 32 -17.01 26.20 10.68
C VAL A 32 -18.23 26.94 11.16
N SER A 33 -19.31 26.86 10.40
CA SER A 33 -20.56 27.53 10.75
C SER A 33 -21.18 26.98 12.03
N SER A 34 -20.56 25.95 12.62
CA SER A 34 -20.99 25.23 13.79
C SER A 34 -19.78 24.63 14.52
N GLN A 35 -19.81 24.53 15.84
CA GLN A 35 -18.86 23.81 16.67
C GLN A 35 -19.14 22.30 16.74
N TYR A 36 -20.32 21.85 16.29
CA TYR A 36 -20.76 20.46 16.39
C TYR A 36 -20.46 19.65 15.13
N ASN A 37 -20.15 18.37 15.32
CA ASN A 37 -19.97 17.38 14.26
C ASN A 37 -21.26 17.21 13.45
N GLY A 38 -21.13 17.25 12.12
CA GLY A 38 -22.24 17.00 11.20
C GLY A 38 -23.29 18.11 11.12
N VAL A 39 -23.03 19.27 11.72
CA VAL A 39 -23.94 20.43 11.72
C VAL A 39 -23.34 21.57 10.90
N SER A 40 -24.17 22.26 10.12
CA SER A 40 -23.76 23.42 9.34
C SER A 40 -24.88 24.43 9.16
N TRP A 41 -24.57 25.73 9.05
CA TRP A 41 -25.59 26.77 8.83
C TRP A 41 -25.99 26.84 7.36
N SER A 42 -27.28 26.66 7.08
CA SER A 42 -27.86 26.79 5.74
C SER A 42 -28.31 28.23 5.49
N LYS A 43 -27.43 29.04 4.88
CA LYS A 43 -27.69 30.48 4.62
C LYS A 43 -29.02 30.72 3.89
N GLY A 44 -29.34 29.91 2.89
CA GLY A 44 -30.57 30.07 2.10
C GLY A 44 -31.85 29.72 2.86
N ARG A 45 -31.74 28.99 3.98
CA ARG A 45 -32.90 28.59 4.79
C ARG A 45 -32.94 29.25 6.17
N GLY A 46 -31.89 30.00 6.53
CA GLY A 46 -31.75 30.62 7.86
C GLY A 46 -31.86 29.62 9.01
N LYS A 47 -31.34 28.39 8.83
CA LYS A 47 -31.46 27.28 9.78
C LYS A 47 -30.18 26.44 9.83
N PHE A 48 -29.95 25.76 10.94
CA PHE A 48 -28.90 24.74 11.07
C PHE A 48 -29.34 23.43 10.43
N GLU A 49 -28.51 22.88 9.56
CA GLU A 49 -28.73 21.60 8.90
C GLU A 49 -27.88 20.52 9.57
N ALA A 50 -28.51 19.40 9.94
CA ALA A 50 -27.82 18.22 10.45
C ALA A 50 -27.73 17.12 9.38
N LYS A 51 -26.54 16.53 9.25
CA LYS A 51 -26.24 15.44 8.31
C LYS A 51 -25.37 14.38 8.98
N VAL A 52 -25.76 13.12 8.89
CA VAL A 52 -24.95 11.99 9.36
C VAL A 52 -24.28 11.30 8.18
N TYR A 53 -22.97 11.04 8.25
CA TYR A 53 -22.32 10.13 7.31
C TYR A 53 -22.30 8.73 7.91
N PHE A 54 -22.93 7.74 7.26
CA PHE A 54 -22.93 6.33 7.65
C PHE A 54 -22.77 5.41 6.43
N LYS A 55 -21.92 4.37 6.54
CA LYS A 55 -21.59 3.43 5.44
C LYS A 55 -21.34 4.13 4.07
N ARG A 56 -20.50 5.17 4.07
CA ARG A 56 -20.18 6.04 2.90
C ARG A 56 -21.37 6.77 2.27
N ARG A 57 -22.53 6.80 2.92
CA ARG A 57 -23.71 7.57 2.53
C ARG A 57 -23.93 8.72 3.51
N GLN A 58 -24.31 9.88 2.99
CA GLN A 58 -24.72 11.03 3.78
C GLN A 58 -26.24 11.03 3.91
N GLU A 59 -26.76 10.92 5.12
CA GLU A 59 -28.17 11.02 5.43
C GLU A 59 -28.48 12.42 5.95
N TYR A 60 -29.44 13.09 5.30
CA TYR A 60 -29.98 14.35 5.78
C TYR A 60 -30.91 14.06 6.95
N VAL A 61 -30.68 14.73 8.08
CA VAL A 61 -31.46 14.54 9.29
C VAL A 61 -32.59 15.56 9.38
N GLY A 62 -32.30 16.84 9.10
CA GLY A 62 -33.28 17.91 9.20
C GLY A 62 -32.67 19.31 9.20
N LEU A 63 -33.56 20.31 9.33
CA LEU A 63 -33.24 21.72 9.55
C LEU A 63 -33.82 22.17 10.87
N PHE A 64 -33.01 22.86 11.66
CA PHE A 64 -33.29 23.22 13.04
C PHE A 64 -33.05 24.71 13.27
N LEU A 65 -33.72 25.28 14.25
CA LEU A 65 -33.58 26.71 14.56
C LEU A 65 -32.27 26.96 15.29
N THR A 66 -31.90 26.06 16.19
CA THR A 66 -30.67 26.16 16.97
C THR A 66 -29.64 25.13 16.55
N GLU A 67 -28.37 25.50 16.73
CA GLU A 67 -27.23 24.64 16.42
C GLU A 67 -27.22 23.38 17.30
N LYS A 68 -27.62 23.55 18.57
CA LYS A 68 -27.68 22.49 19.58
C LYS A 68 -28.77 21.46 19.25
N GLU A 69 -29.95 21.90 18.80
CA GLU A 69 -31.00 20.98 18.32
C GLU A 69 -30.52 20.13 17.15
N ALA A 70 -29.85 20.75 16.16
CA ALA A 70 -29.27 20.03 15.03
C ALA A 70 -28.24 18.98 15.49
N ALA A 71 -27.41 19.31 16.47
CA ALA A 71 -26.43 18.40 17.04
C ALA A 71 -27.07 17.22 17.80
N HIS A 72 -28.15 17.46 18.57
CA HIS A 72 -28.91 16.38 19.18
C HIS A 72 -29.56 15.47 18.13
N ALA A 73 -30.15 16.04 17.09
CA ALA A 73 -30.76 15.26 16.01
C ALA A 73 -29.72 14.43 15.25
N HIS A 74 -28.53 14.98 14.99
CA HIS A 74 -27.38 14.25 14.45
C HIS A 74 -27.07 13.02 15.31
N ASP A 75 -26.96 13.19 16.62
CA ASP A 75 -26.59 12.12 17.55
C ASP A 75 -27.65 11.02 17.64
N VAL A 76 -28.93 11.40 17.73
CA VAL A 76 -30.06 10.46 17.70
C VAL A 76 -30.03 9.64 16.42
N ARG A 77 -29.83 10.30 15.27
CA ARG A 77 -29.77 9.58 13.98
C ARG A 77 -28.54 8.69 13.89
N LEU A 78 -27.38 9.13 14.38
CA LEU A 78 -26.16 8.32 14.36
C LEU A 78 -26.30 7.06 15.23
N ARG A 79 -26.89 7.15 16.42
CA ARG A 79 -27.19 5.98 17.28
C ARG A 79 -28.13 4.99 16.59
N ALA A 80 -29.15 5.49 15.88
CA ALA A 80 -30.09 4.63 15.15
C ALA A 80 -29.43 3.88 13.97
N LEU A 81 -28.35 4.44 13.40
CA LEU A 81 -27.66 3.85 12.25
C LEU A 81 -26.48 2.97 12.64
N CYS A 82 -25.82 3.25 13.76
CA CYS A 82 -24.50 2.75 14.10
C CYS A 82 -24.48 2.05 15.46
N ASP A 83 -24.08 0.79 15.46
CA ASP A 83 -23.81 -0.05 16.63
C ASP A 83 -22.32 -0.07 17.05
N ASP A 84 -21.41 0.45 16.22
CA ASP A 84 -19.98 0.56 16.54
C ASP A 84 -19.71 1.63 17.62
N GLY A 85 -19.52 1.18 18.87
CA GLY A 85 -19.21 2.04 20.02
C GLY A 85 -17.97 2.92 19.83
N ALA A 86 -16.92 2.43 19.16
CA ALA A 86 -15.71 3.21 18.90
C ALA A 86 -15.94 4.34 17.89
N ARG A 87 -16.96 4.19 17.03
CA ARG A 87 -17.41 5.27 16.15
C ARG A 87 -18.31 6.25 16.88
N LEU A 88 -19.29 5.76 17.66
CA LEU A 88 -20.17 6.60 18.46
C LEU A 88 -19.37 7.55 19.34
N LYS A 89 -18.42 7.02 20.13
CA LYS A 89 -17.54 7.81 21.01
C LYS A 89 -16.79 8.96 20.30
N ARG A 90 -16.42 8.79 19.03
CA ARG A 90 -15.66 9.80 18.27
C ARG A 90 -16.52 10.81 17.52
N SER A 91 -17.79 10.48 17.26
CA SER A 91 -18.63 11.22 16.30
C SER A 91 -19.88 11.84 16.91
N LEU A 92 -20.26 11.46 18.13
CA LEU A 92 -21.34 12.11 18.87
C LEU A 92 -20.92 13.49 19.37
N ASN A 93 -21.89 14.39 19.47
CA ASN A 93 -21.74 15.72 20.06
C ASN A 93 -22.02 15.71 21.56
N PHE A 94 -22.96 14.88 22.00
CA PHE A 94 -23.41 14.68 23.37
C PHE A 94 -23.44 13.18 23.67
N ALA A 95 -22.26 12.62 23.94
CA ALA A 95 -22.13 11.23 24.33
C ALA A 95 -22.77 10.99 25.71
N THR A 96 -23.41 9.83 25.89
CA THR A 96 -23.87 9.36 27.19
C THR A 96 -22.66 8.88 28.02
N PRO A 97 -22.77 8.79 29.36
CA PRO A 97 -21.70 8.22 30.19
C PRO A 97 -21.26 6.81 29.75
N LEU A 98 -22.20 6.00 29.22
CA LEU A 98 -21.90 4.69 28.66
C LEU A 98 -21.03 4.78 27.39
N GLU A 99 -21.34 5.72 26.49
CA GLU A 99 -20.58 5.91 25.25
C GLU A 99 -19.21 6.57 25.52
N GLU A 100 -19.12 7.45 26.52
CA GLU A 100 -17.85 8.04 26.95
C GLU A 100 -16.94 7.00 27.61
N SER A 101 -17.50 6.13 28.45
CA SER A 101 -16.77 5.04 29.10
C SER A 101 -16.40 3.91 28.16
N PHE A 102 -16.95 3.86 26.94
CA PHE A 102 -16.60 2.86 25.94
C PHE A 102 -15.08 2.87 25.69
N SER A 103 -14.44 1.74 25.96
CA SER A 103 -13.05 1.48 25.63
C SER A 103 -13.00 0.36 24.62
N GLU A 104 -12.35 0.62 23.49
CA GLU A 104 -12.07 -0.42 22.51
C GLU A 104 -10.76 -1.09 22.92
N SER A 105 -10.74 -2.43 22.95
CA SER A 105 -9.48 -3.13 23.15
C SER A 105 -8.52 -2.85 21.98
N PRO A 106 -7.19 -2.79 22.21
CA PRO A 106 -6.22 -2.70 21.12
C PRO A 106 -6.40 -3.79 20.04
N GLN A 107 -6.87 -4.98 20.44
CA GLN A 107 -7.14 -6.10 19.55
C GLN A 107 -8.32 -5.83 18.61
N GLU A 108 -9.44 -5.32 19.12
CA GLU A 108 -10.62 -5.00 18.29
C GLU A 108 -10.36 -3.85 17.33
N SER A 109 -9.65 -2.81 17.80
CA SER A 109 -9.30 -1.68 16.94
C SER A 109 -8.33 -2.10 15.83
N ARG A 110 -7.34 -2.97 16.14
CA ARG A 110 -6.49 -3.62 15.13
C ARG A 110 -7.33 -4.41 14.14
N ARG A 111 -8.26 -5.25 14.60
CA ARG A 111 -9.15 -6.06 13.75
C ARG A 111 -9.93 -5.18 12.77
N ARG A 112 -10.49 -4.06 13.24
CA ARG A 112 -11.24 -3.10 12.42
C ARG A 112 -10.34 -2.35 11.42
N ALA A 113 -9.16 -1.92 11.84
CA ALA A 113 -8.17 -1.31 10.95
C ALA A 113 -7.72 -2.28 9.85
N LEU A 114 -7.39 -3.52 10.23
CA LEU A 114 -7.04 -4.59 9.29
C LEU A 114 -8.20 -4.88 8.34
N ALA A 115 -9.45 -4.90 8.81
CA ALA A 115 -10.63 -5.07 7.96
C ALA A 115 -10.78 -3.94 6.92
N PHE A 116 -10.42 -2.69 7.28
CA PHE A 116 -10.47 -1.56 6.35
C PHE A 116 -9.34 -1.63 5.30
N PHE A 117 -8.10 -1.90 5.72
CA PHE A 117 -7.00 -2.07 4.77
C PHE A 117 -7.19 -3.29 3.88
N SER A 118 -7.69 -4.40 4.44
CA SER A 118 -8.02 -5.58 3.66
C SER A 118 -9.13 -5.32 2.67
N GLU A 119 -10.10 -4.43 2.96
CA GLU A 119 -11.09 -4.02 1.97
C GLU A 119 -10.43 -3.30 0.79
N THR A 120 -9.49 -2.38 1.06
CA THR A 120 -8.76 -1.64 0.01
C THR A 120 -7.92 -2.60 -0.82
N ALA A 121 -7.11 -3.44 -0.17
CA ALA A 121 -6.27 -4.43 -0.85
C ALA A 121 -7.11 -5.45 -1.63
N ARG A 122 -8.27 -5.87 -1.10
CA ARG A 122 -9.22 -6.74 -1.81
C ARG A 122 -9.85 -6.03 -3.00
N ASN A 123 -10.11 -4.73 -2.92
CA ASN A 123 -10.63 -3.96 -4.05
C ASN A 123 -9.56 -3.77 -5.15
N GLU A 124 -8.30 -3.60 -4.76
CA GLU A 124 -7.17 -3.60 -5.70
C GLU A 124 -7.04 -4.98 -6.38
N GLU A 125 -7.05 -6.07 -5.60
CA GLU A 125 -7.01 -7.45 -6.11
C GLU A 125 -8.14 -7.72 -7.10
N LYS A 126 -9.39 -7.47 -6.68
CA LYS A 126 -10.57 -7.64 -7.53
C LYS A 126 -10.49 -6.82 -8.81
N SER A 127 -9.92 -5.62 -8.75
CA SER A 127 -9.77 -4.77 -9.92
C SER A 127 -8.74 -5.35 -10.90
N PHE A 128 -7.61 -5.85 -10.39
CA PHE A 128 -6.58 -6.47 -11.21
C PHE A 128 -7.08 -7.79 -11.83
N ASP A 129 -7.76 -8.63 -11.05
CA ASP A 129 -8.37 -9.87 -11.55
C ASP A 129 -9.40 -9.59 -12.64
N ARG A 130 -10.26 -8.59 -12.44
CA ARG A 130 -11.23 -8.17 -13.45
C ARG A 130 -10.54 -7.68 -14.70
N PHE A 131 -9.52 -6.83 -14.56
CA PHE A 131 -8.74 -6.34 -15.69
C PHE A 131 -8.09 -7.49 -16.47
N LYS A 132 -7.44 -8.42 -15.77
CA LYS A 132 -6.79 -9.60 -16.37
C LYS A 132 -7.81 -10.48 -17.10
N ARG A 133 -8.99 -10.68 -16.51
CA ARG A 133 -10.10 -11.40 -17.17
C ARG A 133 -10.53 -10.69 -18.45
N LEU A 134 -10.83 -9.39 -18.40
CA LEU A 134 -11.23 -8.62 -19.58
C LEU A 134 -10.15 -8.67 -20.67
N PHE A 135 -8.88 -8.53 -20.30
CA PHE A 135 -7.75 -8.61 -21.24
C PHE A 135 -7.60 -10.00 -21.85
N SER A 136 -7.74 -11.07 -21.06
CA SER A 136 -7.62 -12.45 -21.53
C SER A 136 -8.63 -12.85 -22.61
N LEU A 137 -9.76 -12.13 -22.69
CA LEU A 137 -10.77 -12.32 -23.73
C LEU A 137 -10.40 -11.63 -25.06
N SER A 138 -9.40 -10.74 -25.06
CA SER A 138 -8.94 -10.04 -26.26
C SER A 138 -7.97 -10.88 -27.10
N HIS A 139 -7.95 -10.65 -28.41
CA HIS A 139 -6.99 -11.32 -29.31
C HIS A 139 -5.53 -10.97 -28.96
N GLN A 140 -5.30 -9.75 -28.45
CA GLN A 140 -3.98 -9.25 -28.06
C GLN A 140 -3.34 -10.07 -26.94
N ALA A 141 -4.11 -10.77 -26.11
CA ALA A 141 -3.57 -11.65 -25.06
C ALA A 141 -2.67 -12.79 -25.59
N ARG A 142 -2.71 -13.08 -26.91
CA ARG A 142 -1.78 -14.02 -27.55
C ARG A 142 -0.35 -13.47 -27.60
N ASN A 143 -0.20 -12.21 -27.99
CA ASN A 143 1.10 -11.58 -28.25
C ASN A 143 1.61 -10.76 -27.07
N TYR A 144 0.70 -10.33 -26.20
CA TYR A 144 0.99 -9.46 -25.08
C TYR A 144 0.65 -10.15 -23.76
N GLU A 145 1.27 -9.66 -22.70
CA GLU A 145 0.98 -10.04 -21.33
C GLU A 145 0.85 -8.81 -20.42
N VAL A 146 0.20 -9.02 -19.28
CA VAL A 146 0.08 -8.04 -18.22
C VAL A 146 0.80 -8.59 -17.00
N ILE A 147 1.85 -7.90 -16.56
CA ILE A 147 2.64 -8.27 -15.38
C ILE A 147 2.28 -7.32 -14.24
N ARG A 148 1.82 -7.87 -13.12
CA ARG A 148 1.58 -7.09 -11.91
C ARG A 148 2.91 -6.65 -11.29
N THR A 149 2.97 -5.43 -10.79
CA THR A 149 4.09 -4.89 -10.01
C THR A 149 3.80 -5.03 -8.50
N SER A 150 4.76 -4.67 -7.66
CA SER A 150 4.56 -4.66 -6.20
C SER A 150 3.59 -3.55 -5.80
N GLY A 151 2.76 -3.79 -4.77
CA GLY A 151 1.72 -2.85 -4.33
C GLY A 151 2.23 -1.52 -3.74
N SER A 152 3.54 -1.34 -3.61
CA SER A 152 4.15 -0.08 -3.15
C SER A 152 4.51 0.86 -4.31
N SER A 153 4.48 0.38 -5.56
CA SER A 153 4.75 1.16 -6.77
C SER A 153 3.56 2.03 -7.18
N LYS A 154 3.84 3.14 -7.87
CA LYS A 154 2.85 3.94 -8.61
C LYS A 154 2.44 3.29 -9.93
N VAL A 155 3.19 2.31 -10.41
CA VAL A 155 2.78 1.47 -11.53
C VAL A 155 2.17 0.24 -10.88
N ASP A 156 0.93 -0.12 -11.17
CA ASP A 156 0.27 -1.33 -10.63
C ASP A 156 0.49 -2.54 -11.56
N ALA A 157 0.70 -2.27 -12.85
CA ALA A 157 0.96 -3.30 -13.84
C ALA A 157 1.74 -2.75 -15.04
N ILE A 158 2.40 -3.65 -15.76
CA ILE A 158 3.00 -3.38 -17.07
C ILE A 158 2.29 -4.22 -18.11
N PHE A 159 1.88 -3.58 -19.20
CA PHE A 159 1.47 -4.25 -20.42
C PHE A 159 2.65 -4.30 -21.40
N GLN A 160 3.06 -5.49 -21.80
CA GLN A 160 4.24 -5.70 -22.63
C GLN A 160 4.06 -6.85 -23.63
N LEU A 161 4.95 -6.92 -24.62
CA LEU A 161 5.08 -8.12 -25.46
C LEU A 161 5.45 -9.31 -24.58
N ARG A 162 4.80 -10.45 -24.82
CA ARG A 162 4.99 -11.67 -24.04
C ARG A 162 6.46 -12.10 -24.09
N GLY A 163 7.09 -12.22 -22.91
CA GLY A 163 8.50 -12.61 -22.77
C GLY A 163 9.50 -11.49 -23.04
N SER A 164 9.06 -10.27 -23.33
CA SER A 164 9.98 -9.15 -23.56
C SER A 164 10.61 -8.63 -22.27
N LEU A 165 11.88 -8.20 -22.37
CA LEU A 165 12.61 -7.48 -21.32
C LEU A 165 12.80 -5.99 -21.65
N THR A 166 12.36 -5.53 -22.82
CA THR A 166 12.56 -4.14 -23.30
C THR A 166 11.69 -3.11 -22.56
N GLY A 167 10.90 -3.55 -21.58
CA GLY A 167 9.91 -2.74 -20.90
C GLY A 167 8.56 -2.71 -21.63
N GLY A 168 7.62 -1.97 -21.04
CA GLY A 168 6.30 -1.83 -21.62
C GLY A 168 5.51 -0.66 -21.08
N LEU A 169 4.23 -0.66 -21.40
CA LEU A 169 3.28 0.38 -21.03
C LEU A 169 2.96 0.28 -19.53
N ALA A 170 3.34 1.32 -18.78
CA ALA A 170 2.96 1.43 -17.37
C ALA A 170 1.47 1.71 -17.20
N LEU A 171 0.83 0.91 -16.36
CA LEU A 171 -0.57 1.01 -16.00
C LEU A 171 -0.71 1.38 -14.52
N GLN A 172 -1.54 2.37 -14.22
CA GLN A 172 -2.09 2.57 -12.88
C GLN A 172 -3.57 2.19 -12.92
N LEU A 173 -3.99 1.27 -12.05
CA LEU A 173 -5.37 0.88 -11.89
C LEU A 173 -5.99 1.67 -10.73
N LYS A 174 -7.25 2.05 -10.90
CA LYS A 174 -8.10 2.56 -9.82
C LYS A 174 -9.44 1.87 -9.91
N SER A 175 -10.01 1.58 -8.76
CA SER A 175 -11.29 0.89 -8.68
C SER A 175 -12.31 1.66 -7.87
N ALA A 176 -13.58 1.49 -8.24
CA ALA A 176 -14.70 2.08 -7.54
C ALA A 176 -15.95 1.21 -7.69
N SER A 177 -16.82 1.25 -6.68
CA SER A 177 -18.21 0.78 -6.79
C SER A 177 -19.13 1.97 -7.06
N LEU A 178 -20.31 1.70 -7.58
CA LEU A 178 -21.35 2.67 -7.85
C LEU A 178 -21.88 3.28 -6.54
N ILE A 179 -21.79 4.61 -6.43
CA ILE A 179 -22.30 5.37 -5.29
C ILE A 179 -23.16 6.51 -5.83
N ARG A 180 -24.48 6.47 -5.59
CA ARG A 180 -25.43 7.51 -6.03
C ARG A 180 -25.28 7.81 -7.52
N GLU A 181 -25.36 6.76 -8.34
CA GLU A 181 -25.33 6.83 -9.82
C GLU A 181 -23.98 7.20 -10.43
N ARG A 182 -22.90 7.26 -9.65
CA ARG A 182 -21.56 7.53 -10.19
C ARG A 182 -20.48 6.65 -9.56
N PHE A 183 -19.44 6.42 -10.32
CA PHE A 183 -18.18 5.85 -9.86
C PHE A 183 -17.27 6.97 -9.38
N LEU A 184 -16.66 6.83 -8.20
CA LEU A 184 -15.72 7.80 -7.64
C LEU A 184 -14.37 7.14 -7.39
N PHE A 185 -13.42 7.42 -8.29
CA PHE A 185 -12.05 6.96 -8.22
C PHE A 185 -11.21 7.98 -7.44
N ARG A 186 -10.44 7.52 -6.45
CA ARG A 186 -9.62 8.38 -5.58
C ARG A 186 -8.15 8.28 -5.93
N GLY A 187 -7.40 9.32 -5.60
CA GLY A 187 -5.94 9.37 -5.81
C GLY A 187 -5.56 9.24 -7.28
N THR A 188 -6.27 9.93 -8.18
CA THR A 188 -6.14 9.80 -9.64
C THR A 188 -5.15 10.77 -10.30
N ARG A 189 -4.50 11.62 -9.49
CA ARG A 189 -3.52 12.62 -9.95
C ARG A 189 -2.10 12.07 -9.88
N GLY A 190 -1.24 12.51 -10.82
CA GLY A 190 0.22 12.36 -10.72
C GLY A 190 0.78 11.17 -11.49
N TYR A 191 0.10 10.75 -12.55
CA TYR A 191 0.42 9.58 -13.38
C TYR A 191 0.81 9.98 -14.80
N ALA A 192 1.49 11.12 -14.97
CA ALA A 192 2.00 11.53 -16.27
C ALA A 192 2.95 10.44 -16.83
N GLY A 193 2.82 10.13 -18.13
CA GLY A 193 3.54 9.04 -18.79
C GLY A 193 2.97 7.63 -18.56
N MET A 194 1.86 7.49 -17.82
CA MET A 194 1.18 6.21 -17.59
C MET A 194 -0.23 6.21 -18.18
N LEU A 195 -0.77 5.03 -18.45
CA LEU A 195 -2.19 4.85 -18.72
C LEU A 195 -2.94 4.61 -17.41
N LEU A 196 -3.93 5.46 -17.11
CA LEU A 196 -4.81 5.29 -15.96
C LEU A 196 -6.02 4.45 -16.39
N LEU A 197 -6.18 3.28 -15.77
CA LEU A 197 -7.32 2.39 -15.95
C LEU A 197 -8.27 2.52 -14.76
N LEU A 198 -9.52 2.88 -15.02
CA LEU A 198 -10.57 3.04 -14.02
C LEU A 198 -11.55 1.87 -14.15
N ILE A 199 -11.66 1.04 -13.11
CA ILE A 199 -12.37 -0.23 -13.16
C ILE A 199 -13.57 -0.20 -12.23
N ALA A 200 -14.77 -0.38 -12.77
CA ALA A 200 -15.96 -0.58 -11.94
C ALA A 200 -15.92 -1.97 -11.28
N LEU A 201 -16.11 -2.03 -9.97
CA LEU A 201 -16.08 -3.30 -9.22
C LEU A 201 -17.40 -4.07 -9.30
N ASP A 202 -18.50 -3.41 -9.62
CA ASP A 202 -19.88 -3.93 -9.63
C ASP A 202 -20.54 -3.92 -11.03
N SER A 203 -19.79 -3.57 -12.08
CA SER A 203 -20.24 -3.66 -13.48
C SER A 203 -19.06 -3.89 -14.42
N ASP A 204 -19.25 -4.40 -15.63
CA ASP A 204 -18.16 -4.63 -16.60
C ASP A 204 -17.61 -3.35 -17.24
N ALA A 205 -17.99 -2.17 -16.72
CA ALA A 205 -17.49 -0.90 -17.22
C ALA A 205 -16.01 -0.68 -16.83
N CYS A 206 -15.24 -0.24 -17.82
CA CYS A 206 -13.86 0.20 -17.67
C CYS A 206 -13.68 1.52 -18.42
N TRP A 207 -12.85 2.40 -17.89
CA TRP A 207 -12.43 3.62 -18.55
C TRP A 207 -10.92 3.70 -18.60
N ALA A 208 -10.39 4.37 -19.61
CA ALA A 208 -8.97 4.56 -19.76
C ALA A 208 -8.67 5.96 -20.27
N LEU A 209 -7.61 6.54 -19.74
CA LEU A 209 -7.17 7.87 -20.13
C LEU A 209 -5.68 8.08 -19.80
N PRO A 210 -4.96 8.93 -20.54
CA PRO A 210 -3.59 9.29 -20.20
C PRO A 210 -3.55 9.94 -18.81
N GLY A 211 -2.64 9.50 -17.95
CA GLY A 211 -2.57 10.03 -16.58
C GLY A 211 -2.16 11.51 -16.54
N ALA A 212 -1.51 12.03 -17.59
CA ALA A 212 -1.25 13.46 -17.76
C ALA A 212 -2.53 14.30 -17.92
N SER A 213 -3.62 13.71 -18.42
CA SER A 213 -4.91 14.38 -18.59
C SER A 213 -5.70 14.51 -17.28
N VAL A 214 -5.25 13.85 -16.20
CA VAL A 214 -5.97 13.83 -14.91
C VAL A 214 -5.29 14.74 -13.89
N THR A 215 -5.88 15.91 -13.70
CA THR A 215 -5.41 16.90 -12.73
C THR A 215 -6.11 16.80 -11.38
N GLN A 216 -7.27 16.15 -11.33
CA GLN A 216 -8.06 16.00 -10.11
C GLN A 216 -7.55 14.86 -9.24
N ILE A 217 -7.62 15.01 -7.92
CA ILE A 217 -7.35 13.92 -6.99
C ILE A 217 -8.47 12.88 -7.04
N ASN A 218 -9.71 13.33 -7.23
CA ASN A 218 -10.88 12.48 -7.32
C ASN A 218 -11.47 12.60 -8.74
N PHE A 219 -11.58 11.46 -9.43
CA PHE A 219 -12.18 11.38 -10.75
C PHE A 219 -13.53 10.68 -10.63
N SER A 220 -14.60 11.28 -11.15
CA SER A 220 -15.92 10.67 -11.14
C SER A 220 -16.49 10.48 -12.52
N VAL A 221 -17.14 9.34 -12.73
CA VAL A 221 -17.82 8.98 -13.96
C VAL A 221 -19.26 8.58 -13.65
N THR A 222 -20.21 9.27 -14.27
CA THR A 222 -21.63 8.92 -14.26
C THR A 222 -21.93 8.17 -15.55
N PRO A 223 -22.50 6.95 -15.52
CA PRO A 223 -22.89 6.22 -16.73
C PRO A 223 -23.77 7.07 -17.66
N GLY A 224 -23.51 7.01 -18.96
CA GLY A 224 -24.18 7.82 -19.99
C GLY A 224 -23.72 9.27 -20.10
N SER A 225 -22.88 9.76 -19.17
CA SER A 225 -22.35 11.13 -19.26
C SER A 225 -21.34 11.28 -20.41
N SER A 226 -21.03 12.53 -20.80
CA SER A 226 -20.00 12.79 -21.80
C SER A 226 -18.63 12.22 -21.43
N ARG A 227 -18.28 12.19 -20.12
CA ARG A 227 -17.04 11.56 -19.65
C ARG A 227 -17.07 10.05 -19.78
N ASP A 228 -18.22 9.44 -19.50
CA ASP A 228 -18.39 8.01 -19.69
C ASP A 228 -18.16 7.65 -21.16
N MET A 229 -18.89 8.31 -22.07
CA MET A 229 -18.75 8.07 -23.51
C MET A 229 -17.33 8.36 -24.04
N ALA A 230 -16.65 9.39 -23.51
CA ALA A 230 -15.33 9.78 -23.99
C ALA A 230 -14.20 8.80 -23.59
N PHE A 231 -14.31 8.17 -22.41
CA PHE A 231 -13.23 7.36 -21.86
C PHE A 231 -13.57 5.87 -21.73
N ARG A 232 -14.81 5.46 -22.02
CA ARG A 232 -15.25 4.07 -21.87
C ARG A 232 -14.49 3.18 -22.85
N VAL A 233 -14.02 2.06 -22.33
CA VAL A 233 -13.28 1.06 -23.09
C VAL A 233 -14.24 -0.04 -23.53
N GLU A 234 -14.37 -0.22 -24.85
CA GLU A 234 -15.14 -1.32 -25.44
C GLU A 234 -14.26 -2.56 -25.68
N ASP A 235 -13.04 -2.35 -26.17
CA ASP A 235 -12.03 -3.40 -26.36
C ASP A 235 -10.72 -3.01 -25.67
N ILE A 236 -10.46 -3.63 -24.52
CA ILE A 236 -9.27 -3.35 -23.71
C ILE A 236 -7.97 -3.78 -24.41
N GLY A 237 -8.00 -4.86 -25.20
CA GLY A 237 -6.80 -5.36 -25.87
C GLY A 237 -6.32 -4.40 -26.94
N SER A 238 -7.24 -4.01 -27.84
CA SER A 238 -6.94 -3.07 -28.93
C SER A 238 -6.52 -1.70 -28.40
N LEU A 239 -7.13 -1.22 -27.31
CA LEU A 239 -6.73 0.02 -26.65
C LEU A 239 -5.30 -0.05 -26.10
N LEU A 240 -4.98 -1.09 -25.32
CA LEU A 240 -3.65 -1.25 -24.73
C LEU A 240 -2.57 -1.35 -25.79
N GLU A 241 -2.81 -2.09 -26.86
CA GLU A 241 -1.89 -2.19 -28.00
C GLU A 241 -1.68 -0.83 -28.69
N SER A 242 -2.75 -0.05 -28.89
CA SER A 242 -2.65 1.29 -29.45
C SER A 242 -1.83 2.23 -28.55
N CYS A 243 -2.07 2.22 -27.24
CA CYS A 243 -1.30 3.00 -26.27
C CYS A 243 0.16 2.54 -26.22
N PHE A 244 0.41 1.23 -26.25
CA PHE A 244 1.75 0.65 -26.26
C PHE A 244 2.57 1.11 -27.47
N ARG A 245 1.94 1.26 -28.64
CA ARG A 245 2.61 1.78 -29.85
C ARG A 245 2.88 3.30 -29.79
N ASN A 246 2.14 4.05 -28.97
CA ASN A 246 2.33 5.49 -28.80
C ASN A 246 3.34 5.78 -27.66
N THR A 247 4.62 5.58 -27.96
CA THR A 247 5.70 5.81 -26.99
C THR A 247 5.94 7.28 -26.64
N THR A 248 5.42 8.20 -27.45
CA THR A 248 5.51 9.65 -27.18
C THR A 248 4.67 10.03 -25.96
N ASP A 249 3.43 9.56 -25.89
CA ASP A 249 2.54 9.83 -24.75
C ASP A 249 2.76 8.84 -23.60
N PHE A 250 3.20 7.63 -23.94
CA PHE A 250 3.39 6.52 -23.00
C PHE A 250 4.80 5.93 -23.13
N PRO A 251 5.83 6.60 -22.57
CA PRO A 251 7.18 6.07 -22.57
C PRO A 251 7.21 4.69 -21.92
N HIS A 252 7.86 3.73 -22.58
CA HIS A 252 8.01 2.40 -22.02
C HIS A 252 8.92 2.44 -20.81
N VAL A 253 8.60 1.60 -19.83
CA VAL A 253 9.40 1.43 -18.62
C VAL A 253 9.68 -0.04 -18.40
N SER A 254 10.90 -0.35 -17.98
CA SER A 254 11.28 -1.70 -17.62
C SER A 254 10.52 -2.16 -16.37
N LEU A 255 10.38 -3.48 -16.19
CA LEU A 255 9.78 -4.02 -14.97
C LEU A 255 10.57 -3.64 -13.71
N ALA A 256 11.89 -3.52 -13.83
CA ALA A 256 12.73 -3.04 -12.75
C ALA A 256 12.40 -1.57 -12.41
N ASP A 257 12.41 -0.67 -13.40
CA ASP A 257 12.14 0.74 -13.17
C ASP A 257 10.74 0.97 -12.62
N ALA A 258 9.74 0.27 -13.15
CA ALA A 258 8.36 0.35 -12.66
C ALA A 258 8.26 -0.04 -11.19
N ARG A 259 8.97 -1.06 -10.71
CA ARG A 259 9.01 -1.41 -9.28
C ARG A 259 9.62 -0.29 -8.43
N PHE A 260 10.58 0.45 -8.98
CA PHE A 260 11.20 1.61 -8.32
C PHE A 260 10.43 2.93 -8.45
N GLN A 261 9.33 2.99 -9.20
CA GLN A 261 8.46 4.17 -9.25
C GLN A 261 7.56 4.29 -8.00
N CYS A 262 8.15 4.18 -6.82
CA CYS A 262 7.48 4.27 -5.53
C CYS A 262 7.97 5.50 -4.75
N SER A 263 7.47 5.69 -3.52
CA SER A 263 8.00 6.73 -2.64
C SER A 263 9.48 6.45 -2.30
N PRO A 264 10.33 7.45 -1.99
CA PRO A 264 11.73 7.20 -1.65
C PRO A 264 11.93 6.14 -0.54
N LYS A 265 11.01 6.09 0.43
CA LYS A 265 11.01 5.06 1.46
C LYS A 265 10.79 3.66 0.88
N HIS A 266 9.80 3.50 0.02
CA HIS A 266 9.50 2.22 -0.62
C HIS A 266 10.59 1.80 -1.62
N GLN A 267 11.33 2.74 -2.21
CA GLN A 267 12.45 2.42 -3.10
C GLN A 267 13.56 1.66 -2.36
N VAL A 268 13.82 2.07 -1.12
CA VAL A 268 14.80 1.41 -0.25
C VAL A 268 14.36 -0.02 0.08
N GLU A 269 13.07 -0.21 0.41
CA GLU A 269 12.47 -1.53 0.70
C GLU A 269 12.47 -2.43 -0.55
N GLU A 270 12.06 -1.91 -1.72
CA GLU A 270 12.07 -2.66 -2.98
C GLU A 270 13.49 -3.05 -3.40
N ARG A 271 14.46 -2.14 -3.20
CA ARG A 271 15.87 -2.42 -3.49
C ARG A 271 16.41 -3.53 -2.61
N ALA A 272 16.15 -3.46 -1.30
CA ALA A 272 16.53 -4.51 -0.37
C ALA A 272 15.94 -5.86 -0.76
N HIS A 273 14.64 -5.91 -1.06
CA HIS A 273 13.99 -7.13 -1.52
C HIS A 273 14.64 -7.71 -2.78
N SER A 274 14.92 -6.88 -3.79
CA SER A 274 15.58 -7.33 -5.02
C SER A 274 16.98 -7.89 -4.75
N LEU A 275 17.74 -7.27 -3.84
CA LEU A 275 19.06 -7.73 -3.44
C LEU A 275 18.99 -9.06 -2.67
N PHE A 276 18.04 -9.19 -1.74
CA PHE A 276 17.79 -10.45 -1.04
C PHE A 276 17.40 -11.57 -2.00
N ARG A 277 16.51 -11.31 -2.95
CA ARG A 277 16.11 -12.32 -3.93
C ARG A 277 17.31 -12.84 -4.72
N THR A 278 18.20 -11.96 -5.19
CA THR A 278 19.44 -12.37 -5.87
C THR A 278 20.34 -13.15 -4.94
N LEU A 279 20.55 -12.67 -3.71
CA LEU A 279 21.40 -13.30 -2.70
C LEU A 279 20.95 -14.74 -2.37
N PHE A 280 19.68 -14.93 -2.05
CA PHE A 280 19.13 -16.24 -1.69
C PHE A 280 19.10 -17.20 -2.88
N HIS A 281 18.87 -16.69 -4.09
CA HIS A 281 18.95 -17.50 -5.30
C HIS A 281 20.34 -18.12 -5.49
N CYS A 282 21.42 -17.40 -5.12
CA CYS A 282 22.78 -17.93 -5.21
C CYS A 282 23.03 -19.17 -4.32
N VAL A 283 22.23 -19.37 -3.27
CA VAL A 283 22.31 -20.50 -2.34
C VAL A 283 21.11 -21.46 -2.48
N GLY A 284 20.40 -21.42 -3.61
CA GLY A 284 19.32 -22.36 -3.91
C GLY A 284 17.98 -22.05 -3.25
N PHE A 285 17.82 -20.89 -2.62
CA PHE A 285 16.56 -20.45 -2.02
C PHE A 285 15.78 -19.52 -2.96
N GLN A 286 14.46 -19.52 -2.84
CA GLN A 286 13.57 -18.62 -3.56
C GLN A 286 12.92 -17.65 -2.57
N LEU A 287 13.13 -16.34 -2.78
CA LEU A 287 12.42 -15.30 -2.05
C LEU A 287 11.34 -14.70 -2.95
N GLU A 288 10.09 -14.85 -2.56
CA GLU A 288 8.94 -14.34 -3.31
C GLU A 288 8.13 -13.36 -2.47
N LYS A 289 7.70 -12.24 -3.06
CA LYS A 289 6.78 -11.33 -2.37
C LYS A 289 5.45 -12.01 -2.11
N SER A 290 4.92 -11.78 -0.92
CA SER A 290 3.54 -12.14 -0.62
C SER A 290 2.60 -11.18 -1.36
N PHE A 291 1.96 -11.66 -2.44
CA PHE A 291 1.02 -10.85 -3.23
C PHE A 291 -0.40 -10.83 -2.67
N THR A 292 -0.69 -11.63 -1.64
CA THR A 292 -2.02 -11.61 -1.05
C THR A 292 -2.17 -10.36 -0.19
N GLY A 293 -3.17 -9.52 -0.48
CA GLY A 293 -3.48 -8.33 0.33
C GLY A 293 -3.87 -8.62 1.80
N LEU A 294 -3.80 -9.89 2.21
CA LEU A 294 -4.02 -10.40 3.55
C LEU A 294 -2.73 -10.92 4.21
N ALA A 295 -1.61 -10.97 3.49
CA ALA A 295 -0.35 -11.42 4.05
C ALA A 295 0.10 -10.49 5.18
N THR A 296 0.51 -11.10 6.28
CA THR A 296 1.08 -10.39 7.44
C THR A 296 2.58 -10.11 7.28
N VAL A 297 3.18 -10.66 6.22
CA VAL A 297 4.61 -10.63 5.92
C VAL A 297 4.86 -10.05 4.53
N ASP A 298 6.10 -9.60 4.31
CA ASP A 298 6.47 -9.01 3.01
C ASP A 298 6.74 -10.11 1.97
N SER A 299 7.33 -11.23 2.40
CA SER A 299 7.80 -12.30 1.52
C SER A 299 7.71 -13.69 2.15
N ASP A 300 7.81 -14.71 1.30
CA ASP A 300 8.08 -16.09 1.65
C ASP A 300 9.49 -16.46 1.18
N LEU A 301 10.31 -17.02 2.07
CA LEU A 301 11.60 -17.61 1.73
C LEU A 301 11.46 -19.13 1.73
N MET A 302 11.69 -19.74 0.57
CA MET A 302 11.45 -21.15 0.31
C MET A 302 12.75 -21.84 -0.09
N GLY A 303 13.09 -22.92 0.60
CA GLY A 303 14.12 -23.88 0.21
C GLY A 303 13.54 -25.28 0.07
N ASP A 304 14.37 -26.26 -0.27
CA ASP A 304 13.93 -27.64 -0.55
C ASP A 304 13.11 -28.29 0.58
N ARG A 305 13.38 -27.92 1.84
CA ARG A 305 12.77 -28.55 3.03
C ARG A 305 12.25 -27.56 4.06
N CYS A 306 12.30 -26.27 3.78
CA CYS A 306 11.88 -25.24 4.73
C CYS A 306 11.20 -24.09 4.01
N ARG A 307 10.27 -23.47 4.74
CA ARG A 307 9.59 -22.26 4.34
C ARG A 307 9.51 -21.34 5.55
N TRP A 308 9.88 -20.09 5.35
CA TRP A 308 9.76 -19.04 6.35
C TRP A 308 8.90 -17.91 5.81
N ARG A 309 7.94 -17.44 6.62
CA ARG A 309 7.25 -16.18 6.44
C ARG A 309 8.19 -15.06 6.87
N VAL A 310 8.55 -14.19 5.94
CA VAL A 310 9.62 -13.21 6.12
C VAL A 310 9.07 -11.80 6.22
N GLN A 311 9.34 -11.13 7.34
CA GLN A 311 9.26 -9.68 7.42
C GLN A 311 10.60 -9.08 6.98
N GLU A 312 10.58 -8.18 6.02
CA GLU A 312 11.76 -7.47 5.56
C GLU A 312 11.84 -6.07 6.18
N LYS A 313 13.07 -5.63 6.43
CA LYS A 313 13.41 -4.26 6.79
C LYS A 313 14.67 -3.86 6.06
N ALA A 314 14.76 -2.58 5.73
CA ALA A 314 15.94 -2.01 5.12
C ALA A 314 16.35 -0.76 5.90
N SER A 315 17.64 -0.61 6.16
CA SER A 315 18.21 0.56 6.82
C SER A 315 19.38 1.08 6.01
N ASN A 316 19.28 2.34 5.59
CA ASN A 316 20.48 3.12 5.25
C ASN A 316 21.20 3.50 6.55
N VAL A 317 22.46 3.92 6.42
CA VAL A 317 23.19 4.57 7.51
C VAL A 317 22.46 5.86 7.89
N HIS A 318 21.98 5.94 9.14
CA HIS A 318 21.39 7.17 9.66
C HIS A 318 22.46 8.26 9.80
N ALA A 319 22.07 9.54 9.84
CA ALA A 319 23.01 10.66 10.01
C ALA A 319 23.91 10.54 11.26
N CYS A 320 23.46 9.78 12.28
CA CYS A 320 24.24 9.48 13.49
C CYS A 320 25.19 8.28 13.34
N GLY A 321 25.37 7.77 12.13
CA GLY A 321 26.24 6.64 11.80
C GLY A 321 25.70 5.26 12.20
N ARG A 322 24.41 5.14 12.54
CA ARG A 322 23.78 3.90 13.04
C ARG A 322 22.78 3.33 12.05
N TYR A 323 22.61 2.02 12.10
CA TYR A 323 21.53 1.31 11.41
C TYR A 323 20.39 1.02 12.38
N CYS A 324 19.14 1.07 11.90
CA CYS A 324 17.98 0.78 12.72
C CYS A 324 16.84 0.19 11.91
N ALA A 325 16.29 -0.93 12.39
CA ALA A 325 15.04 -1.49 11.89
C ALA A 325 13.87 -1.05 12.79
N SER A 326 12.82 -0.50 12.19
CA SER A 326 11.58 -0.22 12.92
C SER A 326 10.75 -1.50 13.00
N LEU A 327 10.58 -2.03 14.22
CA LEU A 327 9.81 -3.25 14.48
C LEU A 327 8.38 -2.89 14.86
N CYS A 328 7.66 -2.34 13.89
CA CYS A 328 6.25 -2.07 14.02
C CYS A 328 5.50 -2.33 12.71
N LYS A 329 4.24 -2.73 12.84
CA LYS A 329 3.27 -2.83 11.75
C LYS A 329 2.25 -1.70 11.81
N ASN A 330 1.60 -1.45 10.69
CA ASN A 330 0.51 -0.47 10.63
C ASN A 330 -0.75 -1.06 11.29
N GLY A 331 -1.16 -0.49 12.41
CA GLY A 331 -2.41 -0.78 13.11
C GLY A 331 -3.59 0.08 12.68
N GLY A 332 -3.45 0.83 11.58
CA GLY A 332 -4.43 1.77 11.06
C GLY A 332 -4.78 2.86 12.04
N ALA A 333 -6.02 2.83 12.54
CA ALA A 333 -6.49 3.83 13.48
C ALA A 333 -5.71 3.84 14.81
N LEU A 334 -5.10 2.70 15.18
CA LEU A 334 -4.23 2.61 16.35
C LEU A 334 -2.80 3.13 16.13
N GLY A 335 -2.48 3.59 14.92
CA GLY A 335 -1.12 3.97 14.57
C GLY A 335 -0.19 2.76 14.46
N LYS A 336 0.99 2.85 15.07
CA LYS A 336 2.01 1.79 15.00
C LYS A 336 1.76 0.74 16.08
N LEU A 337 1.79 -0.55 15.71
CA LEU A 337 1.66 -1.68 16.63
C LEU A 337 2.94 -2.50 16.65
N ALA A 338 3.22 -3.14 17.80
CA ALA A 338 4.28 -4.12 17.90
C ALA A 338 3.95 -5.34 17.02
N TYR A 339 4.98 -6.00 16.50
CA TYR A 339 4.81 -7.34 15.98
C TYR A 339 4.52 -8.33 17.13
N SER A 340 3.87 -9.46 16.84
CA SER A 340 3.69 -10.61 17.71
C SER A 340 4.43 -11.83 17.13
N GLU A 341 4.68 -12.83 17.96
CA GLU A 341 5.40 -14.06 17.56
C GLU A 341 4.77 -14.81 16.39
N THR A 342 3.48 -14.62 16.15
CA THR A 342 2.75 -15.27 15.06
C THR A 342 2.76 -14.49 13.76
N ASP A 343 3.23 -13.23 13.74
CA ASP A 343 3.13 -12.39 12.53
C ASP A 343 4.08 -12.85 11.42
N PHE A 344 5.28 -13.33 11.75
CA PHE A 344 6.32 -13.80 10.83
C PHE A 344 7.18 -14.89 11.51
N ASP A 345 8.00 -15.60 10.73
CA ASP A 345 8.95 -16.60 11.23
C ASP A 345 10.37 -16.02 11.30
N LEU A 346 10.74 -15.21 10.30
CA LEU A 346 12.06 -14.59 10.18
C LEU A 346 11.96 -13.09 9.89
N LEU A 347 12.80 -12.30 10.57
CA LEU A 347 13.06 -10.89 10.21
C LEU A 347 14.36 -10.80 9.42
N LEU A 348 14.28 -10.38 8.16
CA LEU A 348 15.46 -10.02 7.37
C LEU A 348 15.68 -8.51 7.42
N ALA A 349 16.86 -8.07 7.86
CA ALA A 349 17.24 -6.67 7.89
C ALA A 349 18.44 -6.38 6.99
N ALA A 350 18.21 -5.64 5.91
CA ALA A 350 19.25 -5.20 4.97
C ALA A 350 19.95 -3.96 5.50
N LEU A 351 21.28 -3.99 5.49
CA LEU A 351 22.12 -2.81 5.65
C LEU A 351 22.50 -2.31 4.26
N LEU A 352 22.12 -1.08 3.94
CA LEU A 352 22.43 -0.47 2.66
C LEU A 352 23.43 0.68 2.82
N GLU A 353 24.51 0.64 2.04
CA GLU A 353 25.49 1.74 1.89
C GLU A 353 25.52 2.12 0.41
N ASP A 354 25.17 3.37 0.08
CA ASP A 354 25.07 3.88 -1.29
C ASP A 354 24.23 3.02 -2.23
N GLY A 355 23.20 2.37 -1.67
CA GLY A 355 22.30 1.48 -2.41
C GLY A 355 22.83 0.06 -2.63
N ARG A 356 24.03 -0.28 -2.14
CA ARG A 356 24.57 -1.63 -2.16
C ARG A 356 24.23 -2.36 -0.86
N LEU A 357 24.04 -3.67 -0.91
CA LEU A 357 23.84 -4.50 0.28
C LEU A 357 25.19 -4.72 0.97
N SER A 358 25.43 -4.02 2.08
CA SER A 358 26.67 -4.13 2.85
C SER A 358 26.61 -5.26 3.87
N GLY A 359 25.41 -5.62 4.33
CA GLY A 359 25.24 -6.75 5.24
C GLY A 359 23.79 -7.16 5.40
N LEU A 360 23.60 -8.37 5.91
CA LEU A 360 22.29 -8.96 6.17
C LEU A 360 22.24 -9.44 7.62
N PHE A 361 21.16 -9.10 8.32
CA PHE A 361 20.76 -9.83 9.53
C PHE A 361 19.53 -10.69 9.28
N ALA A 362 19.53 -11.92 9.79
CA ALA A 362 18.39 -12.84 9.73
C ALA A 362 18.00 -13.31 11.14
N PHE A 363 17.03 -12.63 11.76
CA PHE A 363 16.64 -12.88 13.14
C PHE A 363 15.40 -13.77 13.24
N PRO A 364 15.48 -14.94 13.91
CA PRO A 364 14.31 -15.71 14.29
C PRO A 364 13.34 -14.89 15.15
N THR A 365 12.05 -15.16 14.99
CA THR A 365 11.01 -14.43 15.73
C THR A 365 11.04 -14.72 17.23
N ASP A 366 11.34 -15.95 17.63
CA ASP A 366 11.48 -16.36 19.03
C ASP A 366 12.66 -15.63 19.72
N VAL A 367 13.78 -15.43 19.01
CA VAL A 367 14.93 -14.65 19.49
C VAL A 367 14.50 -13.21 19.76
N LEU A 368 13.77 -12.59 18.84
CA LEU A 368 13.26 -11.23 19.02
C LEU A 368 12.25 -11.12 20.18
N ALA A 369 11.39 -12.12 20.35
CA ALA A 369 10.42 -12.16 21.44
C ALA A 369 11.09 -12.32 22.81
N ARG A 370 12.01 -13.30 22.93
CA ARG A 370 12.80 -13.55 24.15
C ARG A 370 13.59 -12.33 24.61
N LEU A 371 14.06 -11.50 23.66
CA LEU A 371 14.77 -10.25 23.94
C LEU A 371 13.85 -9.03 24.09
N GLY A 372 12.53 -9.20 23.98
CA GLY A 372 11.54 -8.14 24.19
C GLY A 372 11.45 -7.11 23.06
N TYR A 373 11.92 -7.43 21.85
CA TYR A 373 11.82 -6.55 20.68
C TYR A 373 10.45 -6.62 19.98
N ILE A 374 9.68 -7.68 20.24
CA ILE A 374 8.29 -7.82 19.77
C ILE A 374 7.38 -8.20 20.95
N GLY A 375 6.06 -8.21 20.73
CA GLY A 375 5.03 -8.60 21.71
C GLY A 375 4.43 -7.42 22.49
N GLN A 376 5.25 -6.57 23.11
CA GLN A 376 4.74 -5.56 24.05
C GLN A 376 4.45 -4.20 23.42
N LYS A 377 5.46 -3.58 22.80
CA LYS A 377 5.36 -2.20 22.27
C LYS A 377 6.14 -2.05 20.97
N PRO A 378 5.70 -1.16 20.06
CA PRO A 378 6.50 -0.77 18.90
C PRO A 378 7.90 -0.37 19.36
N CYS A 379 8.92 -0.98 18.76
CA CYS A 379 10.29 -0.66 19.11
C CYS A 379 11.16 -0.45 17.88
N HIS A 380 12.35 0.05 18.15
CA HIS A 380 13.42 0.23 17.19
C HIS A 380 14.54 -0.71 17.58
N LEU A 381 14.94 -1.58 16.65
CA LEU A 381 16.08 -2.47 16.82
C LEU A 381 17.32 -1.77 16.24
N PRO A 382 18.27 -1.30 17.07
CA PRO A 382 19.55 -0.85 16.57
C PRO A 382 20.32 -2.06 16.04
N LEU A 383 20.95 -1.90 14.88
CA LEU A 383 21.71 -2.96 14.21
C LEU A 383 23.20 -2.60 14.25
N TYR A 384 24.01 -3.53 14.76
CA TYR A 384 25.44 -3.32 14.99
C TYR A 384 26.28 -4.34 14.20
N PRO A 385 26.57 -4.06 12.91
CA PRO A 385 27.48 -4.91 12.16
C PRO A 385 28.91 -4.81 12.74
N PRO A 386 29.80 -5.77 12.42
CA PRO A 386 31.18 -5.82 12.95
C PRO A 386 31.98 -4.52 12.76
N TRP A 387 31.73 -3.79 11.67
CA TRP A 387 32.42 -2.53 11.36
C TRP A 387 31.80 -1.30 12.03
N ARG A 388 30.68 -1.43 12.75
CA ARG A 388 30.01 -0.33 13.47
C ARG A 388 29.52 -0.75 14.85
N LEU A 389 30.43 -1.28 15.67
CA LEU A 389 30.11 -1.67 17.03
C LEU A 389 29.77 -0.46 17.94
N PRO A 390 28.93 -0.65 18.96
CA PRO A 390 28.68 0.37 19.98
C PRO A 390 29.97 0.83 20.66
N LYS A 391 30.08 2.13 20.96
CA LYS A 391 31.22 2.67 21.72
C LYS A 391 31.33 2.03 23.11
N TRP A 392 30.22 1.89 23.82
CA TRP A 392 30.16 1.41 25.19
C TRP A 392 30.16 -0.12 25.30
N GLN A 393 31.02 -0.69 26.14
CA GLN A 393 31.18 -2.13 26.30
C GLN A 393 29.89 -2.84 26.74
N HIS A 394 29.13 -2.28 27.69
CA HIS A 394 27.86 -2.87 28.12
C HIS A 394 26.83 -2.93 26.97
N THR A 395 26.84 -1.95 26.06
CA THR A 395 25.97 -1.97 24.87
C THR A 395 26.47 -3.03 23.89
N ARG A 396 27.79 -3.18 23.70
CA ARG A 396 28.35 -4.27 22.87
C ARG A 396 27.94 -5.63 23.40
N ALA A 397 28.11 -5.88 24.70
CA ALA A 397 27.73 -7.13 25.33
C ALA A 397 26.23 -7.42 25.16
N LYS A 398 25.38 -6.41 25.38
CA LYS A 398 23.92 -6.53 25.18
C LYS A 398 23.52 -6.92 23.75
N HIS A 399 24.29 -6.51 22.75
CA HIS A 399 23.98 -6.72 21.33
C HIS A 399 24.89 -7.72 20.63
N ALA A 400 25.77 -8.42 21.37
CA ALA A 400 26.73 -9.37 20.80
C ALA A 400 26.03 -10.51 20.03
N TRP A 401 24.86 -10.94 20.53
CA TRP A 401 24.01 -11.97 19.91
C TRP A 401 23.64 -11.64 18.45
N GLN A 402 23.64 -10.37 18.04
CA GLN A 402 23.28 -10.00 16.66
C GLN A 402 24.26 -10.59 15.64
N LEU A 403 25.53 -10.74 16.01
CA LEU A 403 26.57 -11.21 15.12
C LEU A 403 26.43 -12.70 14.77
N GLU A 404 25.75 -13.48 15.61
CA GLU A 404 25.41 -14.88 15.33
C GLU A 404 24.41 -15.01 14.17
N HIS A 405 23.72 -13.92 13.85
CA HIS A 405 22.67 -13.83 12.82
C HIS A 405 23.05 -12.91 11.65
N PHE A 406 24.35 -12.64 11.48
CA PHE A 406 24.86 -11.64 10.55
C PHE A 406 25.69 -12.25 9.42
N VAL A 407 25.56 -11.70 8.22
CA VAL A 407 26.41 -11.99 7.05
C VAL A 407 27.01 -10.68 6.54
N ASP A 408 28.34 -10.59 6.48
CA ASP A 408 29.04 -9.46 5.85
C ASP A 408 28.97 -9.60 4.33
N LEU A 409 28.49 -8.57 3.65
CA LEU A 409 28.26 -8.56 2.21
C LEU A 409 28.97 -7.37 1.54
N ARG A 410 29.88 -6.67 2.24
CA ARG A 410 30.54 -5.46 1.71
C ARG A 410 31.37 -5.70 0.45
N SER A 411 31.94 -6.90 0.29
CA SER A 411 32.68 -7.27 -0.94
C SER A 411 31.81 -7.94 -2.00
N TRP A 412 30.51 -8.13 -1.76
CA TRP A 412 29.58 -8.66 -2.76
C TRP A 412 29.08 -7.55 -3.69
N ASP A 413 28.88 -7.89 -4.95
CA ASP A 413 28.22 -7.02 -5.93
C ASP A 413 27.02 -7.72 -6.56
N ALA A 414 25.94 -6.98 -6.76
CA ALA A 414 24.70 -7.50 -7.26
C ALA A 414 24.85 -7.86 -8.75
N GLY A 415 25.17 -9.12 -9.02
CA GLY A 415 25.47 -9.62 -10.37
C GLY A 415 26.67 -10.54 -10.42
N THR A 416 27.49 -10.59 -9.36
CA THR A 416 28.58 -11.55 -9.23
C THR A 416 28.16 -12.75 -8.39
N PRO A 417 28.70 -13.95 -8.64
CA PRO A 417 28.60 -15.07 -7.71
C PRO A 417 29.11 -14.67 -6.32
N LEU A 418 28.54 -15.27 -5.27
CA LEU A 418 29.08 -15.16 -3.91
C LEU A 418 30.48 -15.78 -3.85
N SER A 419 31.37 -15.19 -3.07
CA SER A 419 32.62 -15.86 -2.71
C SER A 419 32.30 -17.14 -1.92
N PRO A 420 33.18 -18.17 -1.94
CA PRO A 420 32.98 -19.38 -1.16
C PRO A 420 32.72 -19.09 0.33
N GLU A 421 33.52 -18.22 0.94
CA GLU A 421 33.37 -17.85 2.36
C GLU A 421 32.00 -17.22 2.68
N MET A 422 31.49 -16.32 1.81
CA MET A 422 30.17 -15.71 1.99
C MET A 422 29.04 -16.73 1.81
N ARG A 423 29.18 -17.61 0.81
CA ARG A 423 28.24 -18.69 0.56
C ARG A 423 28.16 -19.61 1.78
N ASP A 424 29.30 -20.08 2.27
CA ASP A 424 29.38 -20.99 3.43
C ASP A 424 28.77 -20.33 4.68
N THR A 425 29.05 -19.04 4.91
CA THR A 425 28.49 -18.28 6.03
C THR A 425 26.96 -18.15 5.92
N LEU A 426 26.44 -17.88 4.72
CA LEU A 426 24.99 -17.76 4.50
C LEU A 426 24.29 -19.11 4.61
N GLU A 427 24.89 -20.17 4.08
CA GLU A 427 24.36 -21.54 4.15
C GLU A 427 24.35 -22.04 5.61
N ASP A 428 25.42 -21.83 6.38
CA ASP A 428 25.47 -22.13 7.81
C ASP A 428 24.37 -21.40 8.59
N LEU A 429 24.20 -20.10 8.33
CA LEU A 429 23.13 -19.32 8.95
C LEU A 429 21.75 -19.93 8.64
N LEU A 430 21.48 -20.27 7.38
CA LEU A 430 20.20 -20.86 6.96
C LEU A 430 19.98 -22.26 7.57
N LEU A 431 21.02 -23.08 7.70
CA LEU A 431 20.95 -24.37 8.37
C LEU A 431 20.62 -24.22 9.85
N ARG A 432 21.24 -23.27 10.56
CA ARG A 432 20.92 -22.96 11.96
C ARG A 432 19.49 -22.49 12.12
N LEU A 433 19.00 -21.61 11.23
CA LEU A 433 17.61 -21.16 11.22
C LEU A 433 16.63 -22.32 11.00
N ALA A 434 16.94 -23.26 10.11
CA ALA A 434 16.12 -24.43 9.86
C ALA A 434 16.05 -25.39 11.07
N ALA A 435 17.17 -25.59 11.76
CA ALA A 435 17.24 -26.40 12.97
C ALA A 435 16.34 -25.84 14.09
N CYS A 436 16.36 -24.52 14.31
CA CYS A 436 15.50 -23.87 15.29
C CYS A 436 14.00 -24.06 15.00
N GLN A 437 13.60 -24.07 13.73
CA GLN A 437 12.19 -24.24 13.36
C GLN A 437 11.66 -25.65 13.68
N GLN A 438 12.49 -26.68 13.52
CA GLN A 438 12.10 -28.07 13.79
C GLN A 438 11.83 -28.33 15.28
N THR A 439 12.60 -27.68 16.17
CA THR A 439 12.42 -27.83 17.62
C THR A 439 11.08 -27.25 18.10
N THR A 440 10.61 -26.16 17.50
CA THR A 440 9.34 -25.54 17.87
C THR A 440 8.13 -26.38 17.43
N CYS A 441 8.18 -27.01 16.25
CA CYS A 441 7.07 -27.86 15.79
C CYS A 441 6.89 -29.15 16.61
N GLN A 442 7.90 -29.60 17.34
CA GLN A 442 7.81 -30.79 18.18
C GLN A 442 7.22 -30.52 19.56
N SER A 443 7.32 -29.30 20.11
CA SER A 443 6.78 -28.97 21.43
C SER A 443 5.28 -28.74 21.46
N ASP A 444 4.68 -28.46 20.30
CA ASP A 444 3.24 -28.18 20.15
C ASP A 444 2.41 -29.43 19.81
N ARG A 445 3.04 -30.61 19.71
CA ARG A 445 2.40 -31.92 19.54
C ARG A 445 2.46 -32.70 20.84
#